data_AF-A0A524ITT3-F1
#
_entry.id   AF-A0A524ITT3-F1
#
_cell.length_a   1.000
_cell.length_b   1.000
_cell.length_c   1.000
_cell.angle_alpha   90.00
_cell.angle_beta   90.00
_cell.angle_gamma   90.00
#
_symmetry.space_group_name_H-M   'P 1'
#
loop_
_entity.id
_entity.type
_entity.pdbx_description
1 polymer ?
#
loop_
_entity_poly.entity_id
_entity_poly.type
_entity_poly.pdbx_seq_one_letter_code
_entity_poly.pdbx_strand_id
1 'polypeptide(L)'
;MDDLEGIALDNGLEAAADSLDLDLRADVTLTDGFDFVPGAGSLGIAVDWALEETTALGEVSEFYENGSGFHIVELVSRTEAGEFGFEDVREQIEATLGTERRIELARDIAEARMAELGDGDLESLAAATGWPLQTTGAFGRRQFVPGLGRDTEAVGAAFAAPIGVPAGPFSAGETLVVLQPAERTEADAQLFDVMKNQLRAQMEAQLSQRRAIAWIEAIREDALVVDHRDLLNQDANQVAAPPLI
;
A
#
# COMPACT_ATOMS: atom_id res chain seq x y z
N MET A 1 -12.31 7.07 -13.74
CA MET A 1 -11.36 6.85 -12.63
C MET A 1 -10.01 7.43 -13.04
N ASP A 2 -9.54 7.08 -14.25
CA ASP A 2 -8.46 7.81 -14.96
C ASP A 2 -8.64 9.33 -14.98
N ASP A 3 -9.88 9.83 -15.02
CA ASP A 3 -10.14 11.27 -15.07
C ASP A 3 -9.71 12.04 -13.81
N LEU A 4 -9.84 11.48 -12.59
CA LEU A 4 -9.49 12.19 -11.35
C LEU A 4 -7.97 12.40 -11.27
N GLU A 5 -7.21 11.30 -11.36
CA GLU A 5 -5.76 11.31 -11.27
C GLU A 5 -5.14 12.10 -12.42
N GLY A 6 -5.64 11.92 -13.64
CA GLY A 6 -5.19 12.69 -14.80
C GLY A 6 -5.42 14.20 -14.64
N ILE A 7 -6.63 14.62 -14.23
CA ILE A 7 -6.91 16.05 -14.03
C ILE A 7 -6.09 16.60 -12.86
N ALA A 8 -5.91 15.84 -11.78
CA ALA A 8 -5.14 16.28 -10.62
C ALA A 8 -3.65 16.46 -10.94
N LEU A 9 -3.06 15.51 -11.67
CA LEU A 9 -1.65 15.60 -12.09
C LEU A 9 -1.41 16.71 -13.13
N ASP A 10 -2.36 16.93 -14.04
CA ASP A 10 -2.20 17.93 -15.12
C ASP A 10 -2.58 19.36 -14.67
N ASN A 11 -3.57 19.51 -13.79
CA ASN A 11 -4.21 20.79 -13.48
C ASN A 11 -4.30 21.09 -11.97
N GLY A 12 -3.83 20.21 -11.10
CA GLY A 12 -3.87 20.37 -9.63
C GLY A 12 -5.14 19.81 -8.99
N LEU A 13 -5.09 19.62 -7.67
CA LEU A 13 -6.14 18.94 -6.91
C LEU A 13 -7.45 19.76 -6.85
N GLU A 14 -7.35 21.09 -6.82
CA GLU A 14 -8.52 21.99 -6.86
C GLU A 14 -9.29 21.87 -8.18
N ALA A 15 -8.60 21.83 -9.31
CA ALA A 15 -9.23 21.63 -10.62
C ALA A 15 -9.89 20.25 -10.74
N ALA A 16 -9.27 19.21 -10.17
CA ALA A 16 -9.83 17.88 -10.13
C ALA A 16 -11.12 17.84 -9.28
N ALA A 17 -11.10 18.48 -8.11
CA ALA A 17 -12.25 18.58 -7.22
C ALA A 17 -13.43 19.30 -7.89
N ASP A 18 -13.19 20.46 -8.51
CA ASP A 18 -14.20 21.23 -9.24
C ASP A 18 -14.80 20.45 -10.42
N SER A 19 -13.96 19.71 -11.15
CA SER A 19 -14.40 18.96 -12.33
C SER A 19 -15.34 17.80 -12.01
N LEU A 20 -15.23 17.25 -10.80
CA LEU A 20 -15.97 16.07 -10.35
C LEU A 20 -16.95 16.37 -9.20
N ASP A 21 -17.15 17.65 -8.84
CA ASP A 21 -18.02 18.10 -7.75
C ASP A 21 -17.66 17.41 -6.42
N LEU A 22 -16.36 17.35 -6.11
CA LEU A 22 -15.82 16.73 -4.91
C LEU A 22 -15.46 17.79 -3.85
N ASP A 23 -15.64 17.45 -2.58
CA ASP A 23 -15.22 18.30 -1.47
C ASP A 23 -13.70 18.24 -1.28
N LEU A 24 -13.01 19.35 -1.57
CA LEU A 24 -11.59 19.50 -1.26
C LEU A 24 -11.38 19.80 0.23
N ARG A 25 -10.48 19.06 0.88
CA ARG A 25 -10.04 19.32 2.26
C ARG A 25 -8.65 19.93 2.27
N ALA A 26 -8.56 21.24 2.53
CA ALA A 26 -7.30 21.98 2.54
C ALA A 26 -6.64 22.06 3.95
N ASP A 27 -7.40 21.84 5.01
CA ASP A 27 -6.94 21.99 6.41
C ASP A 27 -6.54 20.64 7.04
N VAL A 28 -5.76 19.84 6.31
CA VAL A 28 -5.31 18.51 6.77
C VAL A 28 -3.82 18.54 7.04
N THR A 29 -3.44 18.24 8.28
CA THR A 29 -2.03 18.10 8.68
C THR A 29 -1.67 16.63 8.72
N LEU A 30 -0.67 16.24 7.92
CA LEU A 30 -0.03 14.93 7.97
C LEU A 30 1.14 15.01 8.94
N THR A 31 1.12 14.16 9.97
CA THR A 31 2.07 14.24 11.09
C THR A 31 2.93 12.99 11.12
N ASP A 32 4.24 13.16 11.23
CA ASP A 32 5.16 12.04 11.41
C ASP A 32 4.78 11.19 12.64
N GLY A 33 4.82 9.87 12.47
CA GLY A 33 4.40 8.89 13.48
C GLY A 33 2.89 8.63 13.58
N PHE A 34 2.07 9.26 12.73
CA PHE A 34 0.62 9.01 12.68
C PHE A 34 0.15 8.60 11.29
N ASP A 35 -0.41 7.40 11.17
CA ASP A 35 -1.04 6.94 9.92
C ASP A 35 -2.44 7.53 9.72
N PHE A 36 -3.07 8.03 10.80
CA PHE A 36 -4.43 8.56 10.74
C PHE A 36 -4.46 10.00 10.23
N VAL A 37 -5.20 10.19 9.14
CA VAL A 37 -5.43 11.48 8.50
C VAL A 37 -6.87 11.93 8.77
N PRO A 38 -7.11 13.08 9.43
CA PRO A 38 -8.45 13.60 9.69
C PRO A 38 -9.29 13.68 8.41
N GLY A 39 -10.46 13.02 8.42
CA GLY A 39 -11.38 12.96 7.28
C GLY A 39 -11.04 11.94 6.18
N ALA A 40 -9.82 11.38 6.17
CA ALA A 40 -9.41 10.33 5.21
C ALA A 40 -9.14 8.96 5.87
N GLY A 41 -9.05 8.88 7.20
CA GLY A 41 -8.82 7.64 7.92
C GLY A 41 -7.36 7.19 7.89
N SER A 42 -7.13 5.87 7.96
CA SER A 42 -5.78 5.28 7.96
C SER A 42 -5.15 5.37 6.57
N LEU A 43 -4.19 6.27 6.40
CA LEU A 43 -3.57 6.60 5.11
C LEU A 43 -2.04 6.77 5.26
N GLY A 44 -1.39 5.85 6.00
CA GLY A 44 0.05 5.91 6.28
C GLY A 44 0.93 6.04 5.04
N ILE A 45 0.58 5.39 3.92
CA ILE A 45 1.33 5.52 2.66
C ILE A 45 1.37 6.96 2.12
N ALA A 46 0.29 7.72 2.29
CA ALA A 46 0.24 9.12 1.87
C ALA A 46 1.02 10.02 2.84
N VAL A 47 1.01 9.67 4.14
CA VAL A 47 1.81 10.35 5.16
C VAL A 47 3.30 10.16 4.88
N ASP A 48 3.72 8.91 4.64
CA ASP A 48 5.09 8.57 4.26
C ASP A 48 5.52 9.36 3.03
N TRP A 49 4.74 9.29 1.94
CA TRP A 49 5.01 10.03 0.70
C TRP A 49 5.13 11.54 0.93
N ALA A 50 4.22 12.16 1.70
CA ALA A 50 4.23 13.60 1.92
C ALA A 50 5.43 14.07 2.76
N LEU A 51 5.93 13.19 3.64
CA LEU A 51 7.07 13.45 4.53
C LEU A 51 8.42 13.11 3.88
N GLU A 52 8.45 12.45 2.72
CA GLU A 52 9.68 12.24 1.96
C GLU A 52 10.36 13.58 1.63
N GLU A 53 11.67 13.67 1.85
CA GLU A 53 12.45 14.89 1.53
C GLU A 53 12.37 15.26 0.04
N THR A 54 12.17 14.26 -0.83
CA THR A 54 12.06 14.39 -2.28
C THR A 54 10.75 14.98 -2.76
N THR A 55 9.68 14.90 -1.97
CA THR A 55 8.36 15.42 -2.34
C THR A 55 8.34 16.95 -2.30
N ALA A 56 8.04 17.56 -3.45
CA ALA A 56 8.06 19.01 -3.63
C ALA A 56 6.75 19.69 -3.19
N LEU A 57 6.83 20.97 -2.83
CA LEU A 57 5.62 21.77 -2.59
C LEU A 57 4.79 21.91 -3.88
N GLY A 58 3.49 21.66 -3.77
CA GLY A 58 2.55 21.59 -4.89
C GLY A 58 2.58 20.27 -5.65
N GLU A 59 3.39 19.30 -5.21
CA GLU A 59 3.37 17.96 -5.80
C GLU A 59 2.10 17.22 -5.40
N VAL A 60 1.52 16.51 -6.36
CA VAL A 60 0.32 15.69 -6.21
C VAL A 60 0.73 14.23 -6.21
N SER A 61 0.27 13.49 -5.20
CA SER A 61 0.54 12.05 -5.04
C SER A 61 -0.10 11.20 -6.14
N GLU A 62 0.36 9.95 -6.21
CA GLU A 62 -0.38 8.89 -6.89
C GLU A 62 -1.67 8.54 -6.15
N PHE A 63 -2.49 7.73 -6.78
CA PHE A 63 -3.75 7.28 -6.23
C PHE A 63 -3.61 6.31 -5.05
N TYR A 64 -4.26 6.61 -3.92
CA TYR A 64 -4.31 5.75 -2.75
C TYR A 64 -5.73 5.24 -2.45
N GLU A 65 -5.82 4.02 -1.88
CA GLU A 65 -7.07 3.40 -1.47
C GLU A 65 -6.97 2.92 -0.02
N ASN A 66 -8.01 3.19 0.77
CA ASN A 66 -8.20 2.60 2.09
C ASN A 66 -9.69 2.31 2.34
N GLY A 67 -10.02 1.89 3.57
CA GLY A 67 -11.40 1.57 3.95
C GLY A 67 -12.39 2.75 3.93
N SER A 68 -11.92 4.00 3.90
CA SER A 68 -12.78 5.19 3.80
C SER A 68 -13.05 5.60 2.35
N GLY A 69 -12.25 5.10 1.41
CA GLY A 69 -12.41 5.33 -0.02
C GLY A 69 -11.07 5.56 -0.73
N PHE A 70 -11.14 6.40 -1.75
CA PHE A 70 -10.05 6.71 -2.65
C PHE A 70 -9.55 8.13 -2.41
N HIS A 71 -8.22 8.30 -2.41
CA HIS A 71 -7.57 9.53 -1.98
C HIS A 71 -6.46 9.92 -2.94
N ILE A 72 -6.35 11.22 -3.20
CA ILE A 72 -5.19 11.88 -3.78
C ILE A 72 -4.89 13.06 -2.86
N VAL A 73 -3.62 13.23 -2.50
CA VAL A 73 -3.13 14.32 -1.66
C VAL A 73 -2.15 15.21 -2.41
N GLU A 74 -2.12 16.49 -2.04
CA GLU A 74 -1.20 17.50 -2.57
C GLU A 74 -0.40 18.13 -1.41
N LEU A 75 0.92 18.25 -1.55
CA LEU A 75 1.77 18.84 -0.51
C LEU A 75 1.76 20.37 -0.59
N VAL A 76 0.84 21.03 0.11
CA VAL A 76 0.69 22.50 0.06
C VAL A 76 1.69 23.27 0.92
N SER A 77 2.19 22.67 2.01
CA SER A 77 3.14 23.29 2.92
C SER A 77 3.91 22.25 3.74
N ARG A 78 5.05 22.64 4.29
CA ARG A 78 5.87 21.78 5.18
C ARG A 78 6.34 22.59 6.39
N THR A 79 6.22 22.00 7.56
CA THR A 79 6.67 22.58 8.84
C THR A 79 7.93 21.84 9.29
N GLU A 80 8.94 22.57 9.80
CA GLU A 80 10.15 21.95 10.33
C GLU A 80 9.84 21.06 11.54
N ALA A 81 10.65 20.01 11.73
CA ALA A 81 10.52 19.10 12.85
C ALA A 81 10.56 19.84 14.19
N GLY A 82 9.61 19.53 15.07
CA GLY A 82 9.46 20.17 16.36
C GLY A 82 8.55 19.38 17.29
N GLU A 83 8.27 19.94 18.45
CA GLU A 83 7.33 19.35 19.41
C GLU A 83 5.92 19.91 19.14
N PHE A 84 4.94 19.02 18.97
CA PHE A 84 3.54 19.41 18.88
C PHE A 84 2.93 19.57 20.27
N GLY A 85 2.05 20.56 20.44
CA GLY A 85 1.22 20.67 21.63
C GLY A 85 0.22 19.52 21.67
N PHE A 86 -0.12 19.04 22.88
CA PHE A 86 -1.08 17.92 23.01
C PHE A 86 -2.43 18.20 22.33
N GLU A 87 -2.91 19.44 22.34
CA GLU A 87 -4.16 19.81 21.67
C GLU A 87 -4.08 19.65 20.14
N ASP A 88 -2.91 19.89 19.55
CA ASP A 88 -2.72 19.88 18.09
C ASP A 88 -2.77 18.45 17.52
N VAL A 89 -2.33 17.46 18.32
CA VAL A 89 -2.30 16.04 17.93
C VAL A 89 -3.32 15.18 18.67
N ARG A 90 -4.21 15.79 19.49
CA ARG A 90 -5.17 15.04 20.32
C ARG A 90 -6.02 14.08 19.49
N GLU A 91 -6.60 14.56 18.39
CA GLU A 91 -7.51 13.75 17.56
C GLU A 91 -6.78 12.55 16.94
N GLN A 92 -5.56 12.75 16.44
CA GLN A 92 -4.72 11.70 15.90
C GLN A 92 -4.33 10.67 16.98
N ILE A 93 -3.98 11.12 18.18
CA ILE A 93 -3.68 10.25 19.33
C ILE A 93 -4.93 9.45 19.73
N GLU A 94 -6.08 10.10 19.89
CA GLU A 94 -7.33 9.42 20.27
C GLU A 94 -7.76 8.40 19.22
N ALA A 95 -7.61 8.72 17.93
CA ALA A 95 -7.89 7.79 16.83
C ALA A 95 -6.94 6.59 16.86
N THR A 96 -5.63 6.84 17.04
CA THR A 96 -4.58 5.80 17.09
C THR A 96 -4.80 4.88 18.28
N LEU A 97 -4.86 5.42 19.49
CA LEU A 97 -5.11 4.66 20.72
C LEU A 97 -6.48 3.96 20.68
N GLY A 98 -7.48 4.59 20.09
CA GLY A 98 -8.79 3.98 19.89
C GLY A 98 -8.70 2.74 19.01
N THR A 99 -7.94 2.79 17.92
CA THR A 99 -7.69 1.64 17.03
C THR A 99 -6.90 0.54 17.75
N GLU A 100 -5.80 0.89 18.41
CA GLU A 100 -5.00 -0.04 19.19
C GLU A 100 -5.84 -0.77 20.25
N ARG A 101 -6.66 -0.01 21.00
CA ARG A 101 -7.50 -0.58 22.05
C ARG A 101 -8.60 -1.49 21.51
N ARG A 102 -9.15 -1.18 20.32
CA ARG A 102 -10.10 -2.06 19.63
C ARG A 102 -9.45 -3.37 19.22
N ILE A 103 -8.22 -3.33 18.69
CA ILE A 103 -7.48 -4.53 18.29
C ILE A 103 -7.12 -5.36 19.51
N GLU A 104 -6.64 -4.74 20.60
CA GLU A 104 -6.33 -5.42 21.86
C GLU A 104 -7.56 -6.12 22.43
N LEU A 105 -8.70 -5.43 22.51
CA LEU A 105 -9.94 -6.03 22.99
C LEU A 105 -10.41 -7.17 22.08
N ALA A 106 -10.31 -7.01 20.77
CA ALA A 106 -10.66 -8.05 19.81
C ALA A 106 -9.75 -9.28 19.95
N ARG A 107 -8.46 -9.08 20.25
CA ARG A 107 -7.48 -10.14 20.54
C ARG A 107 -7.88 -10.89 21.81
N ASP A 108 -8.14 -10.19 22.90
CA ASP A 108 -8.58 -10.79 24.17
C ASP A 108 -9.84 -11.64 23.98
N ILE A 109 -10.83 -11.10 23.26
CA ILE A 109 -12.07 -11.83 22.95
C ILE A 109 -11.76 -13.08 22.11
N ALA A 110 -10.91 -12.96 21.09
CA ALA A 110 -10.57 -14.07 20.22
C ALA A 110 -9.81 -15.18 20.94
N GLU A 111 -8.83 -14.82 21.76
CA GLU A 111 -8.09 -15.77 22.61
C GLU A 111 -9.01 -16.49 23.59
N ALA A 112 -9.93 -15.77 24.24
CA ALA A 112 -10.89 -16.37 25.16
C ALA A 112 -11.81 -17.37 24.43
N ARG A 113 -12.32 -17.02 23.24
CA ARG A 113 -13.19 -17.91 22.44
C ARG A 113 -12.45 -19.12 21.89
N MET A 114 -11.19 -18.96 21.49
CA MET A 114 -10.39 -20.11 21.09
C MET A 114 -10.09 -21.04 22.27
N ALA A 115 -9.85 -20.50 23.47
CA ALA A 115 -9.64 -21.31 24.66
C ALA A 115 -10.88 -22.15 25.02
N GLU A 116 -12.09 -21.64 24.74
CA GLU A 116 -13.35 -22.37 24.87
C GLU A 116 -13.55 -23.46 23.80
N LEU A 117 -12.83 -23.39 22.68
CA LEU A 117 -12.99 -24.31 21.54
C LEU A 117 -12.50 -25.74 21.86
N GLY A 118 -11.45 -25.89 22.67
CA GLY A 118 -10.84 -27.19 22.96
C GLY A 118 -10.38 -27.92 21.68
N ASP A 119 -10.89 -29.13 21.45
CA ASP A 119 -10.64 -29.93 20.24
C ASP A 119 -11.63 -29.62 19.08
N GLY A 120 -12.38 -28.50 19.17
CA GLY A 120 -13.33 -28.07 18.14
C GLY A 120 -12.67 -27.55 16.86
N ASP A 121 -13.46 -27.50 15.78
CA ASP A 121 -13.06 -26.99 14.47
C ASP A 121 -13.44 -25.50 14.27
N LEU A 122 -12.91 -24.89 13.21
CA LEU A 122 -13.19 -23.48 12.89
C LEU A 122 -14.69 -23.22 12.68
N GLU A 123 -15.42 -24.21 12.15
CA GLU A 123 -16.86 -24.21 11.94
C GLU A 123 -17.63 -24.06 13.26
N SER A 124 -17.22 -24.81 14.29
CA SER A 124 -17.80 -24.72 15.63
C SER A 124 -17.54 -23.36 16.27
N LEU A 125 -16.33 -22.81 16.10
CA LEU A 125 -15.98 -21.47 16.57
C LEU A 125 -16.85 -20.40 15.88
N ALA A 126 -16.99 -20.48 14.55
CA ALA A 126 -17.81 -19.56 13.78
C ALA A 126 -19.29 -19.63 14.20
N ALA A 127 -19.83 -20.84 14.41
CA ALA A 127 -21.20 -21.03 14.86
C ALA A 127 -21.46 -20.47 16.27
N ALA A 128 -20.50 -20.62 17.19
CA ALA A 128 -20.62 -20.13 18.56
C ALA A 128 -20.49 -18.60 18.69
N THR A 129 -19.64 -18.00 17.84
CA THR A 129 -19.33 -16.56 17.89
C THR A 129 -20.17 -15.72 16.93
N GLY A 130 -20.71 -16.35 15.88
CA GLY A 130 -21.33 -15.65 14.75
C GLY A 130 -20.31 -15.00 13.81
N TRP A 131 -19.01 -15.29 13.95
CA TRP A 131 -17.98 -14.73 13.08
C TRP A 131 -18.07 -15.30 11.66
N PRO A 132 -17.74 -14.50 10.63
CA PRO A 132 -17.75 -14.97 9.26
C PRO A 132 -16.71 -16.07 9.04
N LEU A 133 -17.17 -17.21 8.52
CA LEU A 133 -16.31 -18.30 8.07
C LEU A 133 -16.02 -18.13 6.58
N GLN A 134 -14.74 -18.13 6.22
CA GLN A 134 -14.28 -18.01 4.84
C GLN A 134 -13.20 -19.05 4.52
N THR A 135 -13.14 -19.47 3.26
CA THR A 135 -12.11 -20.38 2.74
C THR A 135 -11.34 -19.68 1.65
N THR A 136 -10.01 -19.68 1.76
CA THR A 136 -9.14 -19.09 0.74
C THR A 136 -8.83 -20.10 -0.36
N GLY A 137 -8.44 -19.62 -1.54
CA GLY A 137 -7.75 -20.46 -2.52
C GLY A 137 -6.32 -20.83 -2.07
N ALA A 138 -5.61 -21.62 -2.86
CA ALA A 138 -4.18 -21.81 -2.67
C ALA A 138 -3.42 -20.49 -2.89
N PHE A 139 -2.47 -20.17 -2.02
CA PHE A 139 -1.69 -18.94 -2.13
C PHE A 139 -0.22 -19.16 -1.78
N GLY A 140 0.64 -18.32 -2.36
CA GLY A 140 2.06 -18.22 -1.99
C GLY A 140 2.30 -17.21 -0.87
N ARG A 141 3.45 -17.31 -0.18
CA ARG A 141 3.82 -16.45 0.97
C ARG A 141 3.80 -14.94 0.70
N ARG A 142 4.04 -14.53 -0.56
CA ARG A 142 4.13 -13.11 -0.96
C ARG A 142 2.94 -12.65 -1.81
N GLN A 143 1.94 -13.52 -1.96
CA GLN A 143 0.76 -13.22 -2.73
C GLN A 143 -0.21 -12.41 -1.86
N PHE A 144 -0.99 -11.51 -2.47
CA PHE A 144 -2.15 -10.94 -1.80
C PHE A 144 -3.22 -12.03 -1.64
N VAL A 145 -3.68 -12.22 -0.41
CA VAL A 145 -4.71 -13.20 -0.08
C VAL A 145 -5.97 -12.46 0.35
N PRO A 146 -7.11 -12.60 -0.38
CA PRO A 146 -8.37 -12.01 0.03
C PRO A 146 -8.71 -12.38 1.48
N GLY A 147 -8.98 -11.38 2.31
CA GLY A 147 -9.28 -11.53 3.75
C GLY A 147 -8.06 -11.61 4.67
N LEU A 148 -6.88 -11.98 4.18
CA LEU A 148 -5.65 -12.02 5.00
C LEU A 148 -4.65 -10.90 4.66
N GLY A 149 -4.77 -10.29 3.49
CA GLY A 149 -3.85 -9.26 3.01
C GLY A 149 -2.57 -9.83 2.38
N ARG A 150 -1.54 -8.99 2.26
CA ARG A 150 -0.20 -9.36 1.77
C ARG A 150 0.82 -9.12 2.88
N ASP A 151 1.77 -10.05 3.01
CA ASP A 151 2.88 -9.96 3.97
C ASP A 151 2.43 -9.71 5.43
N THR A 152 1.24 -10.19 5.81
CA THR A 152 0.66 -10.05 7.15
C THR A 152 1.08 -11.16 8.11
N GLU A 153 0.88 -10.95 9.42
CA GLU A 153 1.09 -11.97 10.45
C GLU A 153 0.27 -13.23 10.16
N ALA A 154 -1.00 -13.07 9.76
CA ALA A 154 -1.88 -14.17 9.40
C ALA A 154 -1.37 -15.00 8.22
N VAL A 155 -0.85 -14.36 7.17
CA VAL A 155 -0.24 -15.07 6.03
C VAL A 155 0.98 -15.87 6.51
N GLY A 156 1.85 -15.27 7.32
CA GLY A 156 3.00 -15.98 7.90
C GLY A 156 2.58 -17.17 8.76
N ALA A 157 1.58 -16.97 9.63
CA ALA A 157 1.06 -17.98 10.53
C ALA A 157 0.41 -19.16 9.80
N ALA A 158 -0.27 -18.94 8.67
CA ALA A 158 -0.84 -20.02 7.85
C ALA A 158 0.21 -21.03 7.37
N PHE A 159 1.44 -20.57 7.11
CA PHE A 159 2.56 -21.44 6.73
C PHE A 159 3.29 -22.09 7.92
N ALA A 160 3.08 -21.59 9.14
CA ALA A 160 3.72 -22.11 10.35
C ALA A 160 2.80 -23.07 11.13
N ALA A 161 1.50 -22.79 11.17
CA ALA A 161 0.52 -23.53 11.94
C ALA A 161 0.38 -25.00 11.46
N PRO A 162 0.05 -25.94 12.35
CA PRO A 162 -0.23 -27.32 11.96
C PRO A 162 -1.46 -27.42 11.05
N ILE A 163 -1.42 -28.35 10.09
CA ILE A 163 -2.56 -28.62 9.21
C ILE A 163 -3.73 -29.18 10.03
N GLY A 164 -4.93 -28.68 9.76
CA GLY A 164 -6.18 -29.13 10.39
C GLY A 164 -6.39 -28.63 11.82
N VAL A 165 -5.51 -27.77 12.34
CA VAL A 165 -5.62 -27.23 13.70
C VAL A 165 -5.92 -25.73 13.64
N PRO A 166 -7.03 -25.25 14.26
CA PRO A 166 -7.26 -23.82 14.46
C PRO A 166 -6.10 -23.16 15.21
N ALA A 167 -5.67 -21.99 14.72
CA ALA A 167 -4.61 -21.19 15.30
C ALA A 167 -4.93 -19.70 15.19
N GLY A 168 -4.48 -18.90 16.15
CA GLY A 168 -4.67 -17.46 16.18
C GLY A 168 -4.89 -16.92 17.59
N PRO A 169 -5.48 -15.72 17.73
CA PRO A 169 -5.74 -14.78 16.65
C PRO A 169 -4.45 -14.16 16.07
N PHE A 170 -4.42 -13.92 14.76
CA PHE A 170 -3.32 -13.28 14.04
C PHE A 170 -3.81 -12.00 13.35
N SER A 171 -2.94 -10.99 13.24
CA SER A 171 -3.26 -9.77 12.49
C SER A 171 -3.28 -10.02 10.97
N ALA A 172 -4.36 -9.56 10.36
CA ALA A 172 -4.58 -9.45 8.93
C ALA A 172 -4.88 -7.98 8.60
N GLY A 173 -3.86 -7.13 8.68
CA GLY A 173 -4.02 -5.68 8.62
C GLY A 173 -4.76 -5.15 9.85
N GLU A 174 -5.83 -4.38 9.64
CA GLU A 174 -6.67 -3.83 10.71
C GLU A 174 -7.67 -4.84 11.32
N THR A 175 -7.60 -6.11 10.89
CA THR A 175 -8.47 -7.19 11.39
C THR A 175 -7.68 -8.29 12.07
N LEU A 176 -8.35 -9.03 12.95
CA LEU A 176 -7.81 -10.25 13.55
C LEU A 176 -8.53 -11.47 13.00
N VAL A 177 -7.75 -12.51 12.70
CA VAL A 177 -8.26 -13.75 12.13
C VAL A 177 -7.80 -14.95 12.93
N VAL A 178 -8.69 -15.93 13.04
CA VAL A 178 -8.35 -17.30 13.45
C VAL A 178 -8.36 -18.14 12.17
N LEU A 179 -7.32 -18.93 11.97
CA LEU A 179 -7.13 -19.70 10.73
C LEU A 179 -6.88 -21.17 11.03
N GLN A 180 -7.21 -22.03 10.08
CA GLN A 180 -6.94 -23.47 10.13
C GLN A 180 -6.39 -23.87 8.75
N PRO A 181 -5.08 -24.14 8.62
CA PRO A 181 -4.53 -24.57 7.34
C PRO A 181 -5.16 -25.90 6.92
N ALA A 182 -5.84 -25.93 5.78
CA ALA A 182 -6.50 -27.14 5.27
C ALA A 182 -5.51 -28.10 4.60
N GLU A 183 -4.57 -27.54 3.83
CA GLU A 183 -3.56 -28.28 3.07
C GLU A 183 -2.28 -27.46 2.98
N ARG A 184 -1.13 -28.14 2.83
CA ARG A 184 0.15 -27.50 2.50
C ARG A 184 0.83 -28.26 1.36
N THR A 185 1.11 -27.54 0.28
CA THR A 185 1.97 -28.04 -0.79
C THR A 185 3.42 -27.66 -0.47
N GLU A 186 4.26 -28.67 -0.26
CA GLU A 186 5.70 -28.47 -0.04
C GLU A 186 6.41 -28.04 -1.33
N ALA A 187 7.50 -27.31 -1.17
CA ALA A 187 8.34 -26.94 -2.31
C ALA A 187 8.99 -28.18 -2.95
N ASP A 188 8.85 -28.32 -4.27
CA ASP A 188 9.47 -29.43 -5.01
C ASP A 188 10.94 -29.11 -5.31
N ALA A 189 11.83 -29.75 -4.56
CA ALA A 189 13.27 -29.60 -4.72
C ALA A 189 13.78 -30.10 -6.09
N GLN A 190 13.17 -31.15 -6.66
CA GLN A 190 13.58 -31.68 -7.96
C GLN A 190 13.18 -30.72 -9.07
N LEU A 191 11.94 -30.19 -9.01
CA LEU A 191 11.50 -29.15 -9.93
C LEU A 191 12.38 -27.90 -9.81
N PHE A 192 12.73 -27.49 -8.59
CA PHE A 192 13.65 -26.38 -8.37
C PHE A 192 15.00 -26.62 -9.03
N ASP A 193 15.61 -27.80 -8.88
CA ASP A 193 16.90 -28.11 -9.49
C ASP A 193 16.86 -28.06 -11.02
N VAL A 194 15.76 -28.53 -11.63
CA VAL A 194 15.52 -28.42 -13.08
C VAL A 194 15.39 -26.95 -13.50
N MET A 195 14.67 -26.14 -12.73
CA MET A 195 14.40 -24.73 -13.06
C MET A 195 15.51 -23.77 -12.61
N LYS A 196 16.47 -24.21 -11.80
CA LYS A 196 17.44 -23.36 -11.10
C LYS A 196 18.21 -22.41 -12.02
N ASN A 197 18.70 -22.91 -13.14
CA ASN A 197 19.48 -22.11 -14.08
C ASN A 197 18.59 -21.10 -14.82
N GLN A 198 17.35 -21.46 -15.13
CA GLN A 198 16.38 -20.54 -15.72
C GLN A 198 16.00 -19.42 -14.73
N LEU A 199 15.69 -19.79 -13.48
CA LEU A 199 15.37 -18.84 -12.41
C LEU A 199 16.55 -17.90 -12.14
N ARG A 200 17.78 -18.41 -12.14
CA ARG A 200 18.99 -17.57 -12.01
C ARG A 200 19.10 -16.57 -13.15
N ALA A 201 19.00 -17.02 -14.40
CA ALA A 201 19.10 -16.13 -15.56
C ALA A 201 18.01 -15.06 -15.56
N GLN A 202 16.79 -15.40 -15.14
CA GLN A 202 15.70 -14.44 -14.96
C GLN A 202 16.02 -13.39 -13.89
N MET A 203 16.50 -13.82 -12.73
CA MET A 203 16.86 -12.90 -11.63
C MET A 203 18.05 -12.01 -12.01
N GLU A 204 19.05 -12.55 -12.70
CA GLU A 204 20.20 -11.79 -13.23
C GLU A 204 19.73 -10.72 -14.24
N ALA A 205 18.85 -11.07 -15.17
CA ALA A 205 18.29 -10.11 -16.12
C ALA A 205 17.50 -8.99 -15.41
N GLN A 206 16.67 -9.33 -14.43
CA GLN A 206 15.92 -8.35 -13.64
C GLN A 206 16.84 -7.40 -12.85
N LEU A 207 17.86 -7.94 -12.18
CA LEU A 207 18.83 -7.13 -11.44
C LEU A 207 19.67 -6.26 -12.36
N SER A 208 20.12 -6.78 -13.49
CA SER A 208 20.86 -6.03 -14.50
C SER A 208 20.03 -4.86 -15.04
N GLN A 209 18.76 -5.08 -15.33
CA GLN A 209 17.86 -4.02 -15.80
C GLN A 209 17.66 -2.93 -14.73
N ARG A 210 17.37 -3.32 -13.48
CA ARG A 210 17.25 -2.35 -12.37
C ARG A 210 18.52 -1.54 -12.17
N ARG A 211 19.68 -2.20 -12.21
CA ARG A 211 20.98 -1.53 -12.04
C ARG A 211 21.29 -0.57 -13.19
N ALA A 212 20.93 -0.93 -14.42
CA ALA A 212 21.11 -0.05 -15.57
C ALA A 212 20.27 1.22 -15.46
N ILE A 213 19.00 1.11 -15.04
CA ILE A 213 18.10 2.25 -14.80
C ILE A 213 18.70 3.18 -13.73
N ALA A 214 19.00 2.62 -12.55
CA ALA A 214 19.57 3.39 -11.45
C ALA A 214 20.92 4.06 -11.80
N TRP A 215 21.74 3.40 -12.64
CA TRP A 215 23.00 3.98 -13.11
C TRP A 215 22.78 5.15 -14.08
N ILE A 216 21.78 5.06 -14.97
CA ILE A 216 21.42 6.16 -15.88
C ILE A 216 20.86 7.36 -15.10
N GLU A 217 20.01 7.11 -14.11
CA GLU A 217 19.47 8.14 -13.22
C GLU A 217 20.58 8.89 -12.49
N ALA A 218 21.53 8.17 -11.89
CA ALA A 218 22.68 8.78 -11.22
C ALA A 218 23.55 9.62 -12.18
N ILE A 219 23.77 9.16 -13.42
CA ILE A 219 24.50 9.97 -14.42
C ILE A 219 23.71 11.23 -14.79
N ARG A 220 22.38 11.14 -14.91
CA ARG A 220 21.54 12.30 -15.24
C ARG A 220 21.57 13.37 -14.15
N GLU A 221 21.60 12.96 -12.88
CA GLU A 221 21.67 13.87 -11.74
C GLU A 221 22.96 14.70 -11.75
N ASP A 222 24.10 14.07 -12.05
CA ASP A 222 25.41 14.72 -12.10
C ASP A 222 25.73 15.43 -13.43
N ALA A 223 24.97 15.14 -14.50
CA ALA A 223 25.25 15.65 -15.83
C ALA A 223 24.67 17.06 -16.04
N LEU A 224 25.45 17.95 -16.67
CA LEU A 224 24.92 19.20 -17.22
C LEU A 224 24.05 18.89 -18.45
N VAL A 225 22.74 18.81 -18.24
CA VAL A 225 21.76 18.64 -19.32
C VAL A 225 21.29 20.02 -19.79
N VAL A 226 21.68 20.41 -21.01
CA VAL A 226 21.17 21.61 -21.67
C VAL A 226 20.06 21.22 -22.63
N ASP A 227 18.85 21.70 -22.38
CA ASP A 227 17.70 21.47 -23.23
C ASP A 227 17.71 22.42 -24.43
N HIS A 228 17.73 21.85 -25.63
CA HIS A 228 17.72 22.58 -26.90
C HIS A 228 16.51 22.19 -27.78
N ARG A 229 15.44 21.64 -27.20
CA ARG A 229 14.24 21.23 -27.95
C ARG A 229 13.64 22.36 -28.79
N ASP A 230 13.80 23.60 -28.35
CA ASP A 230 13.37 24.82 -29.04
C ASP A 230 14.01 24.94 -30.44
N LEU A 231 15.25 24.48 -30.60
CA LEU A 231 15.99 24.50 -31.86
C LEU A 231 15.50 23.40 -32.81
N LEU A 232 15.14 22.23 -32.27
CA LEU A 232 14.64 21.10 -33.05
C LEU A 232 13.19 21.30 -33.51
N ASN A 233 12.35 21.91 -32.67
CA ASN A 233 10.95 22.18 -33.00
C ASN A 233 10.79 23.35 -33.99
N GLN A 234 11.79 24.22 -34.11
CA GLN A 234 11.84 25.28 -35.14
C GLN A 234 12.13 24.74 -36.55
N ASP A 235 12.94 23.69 -36.66
CA ASP A 235 13.30 23.08 -37.96
C ASP A 235 12.18 22.16 -38.49
N ALA A 236 11.44 21.47 -37.61
CA ALA A 236 10.29 20.65 -38.00
C ALA A 236 9.13 21.48 -38.59
N ASN A 237 8.98 22.73 -38.16
CA ASN A 237 8.00 23.68 -38.72
C ASN A 237 8.48 24.39 -40.00
N GLN A 238 9.72 24.18 -40.45
CA GLN A 238 10.27 24.78 -41.67
C GLN A 238 10.32 23.82 -42.87
N VAL A 239 10.16 22.50 -42.65
CA VAL A 239 10.00 21.54 -43.76
C VAL A 239 8.53 21.48 -44.15
N ALA A 240 8.09 22.49 -44.91
CA ALA A 240 6.81 22.47 -45.59
C ALA A 240 6.72 21.18 -46.45
N ALA A 241 5.73 20.34 -46.18
CA ALA A 241 5.41 19.19 -47.01
C ALA A 241 5.19 19.67 -48.47
N PRO A 242 5.83 19.05 -49.48
CA PRO A 242 5.61 19.43 -50.86
C PRO A 242 4.14 19.15 -51.24
N PRO A 243 3.53 19.99 -52.08
CA PRO A 243 2.12 19.87 -52.41
C PRO A 243 1.86 18.53 -53.11
N LEU A 244 0.82 17.84 -52.65
CA LEU A 244 0.30 16.65 -53.30
C LEU A 244 -0.20 17.05 -54.71
N ILE A 245 0.37 16.42 -55.74
CA ILE A 245 -0.14 16.42 -57.13
C ILE A 245 -1.27 15.40 -57.23
#